data_AF-A0A812ZIH1-F1
#
_entry.id   AF-A0A812ZIH1-F1
#
_cell.length_a   1.000
_cell.length_b   1.000
_cell.length_c   1.000
_cell.angle_alpha   90.00
_cell.angle_beta   90.00
_cell.angle_gamma   90.00
#
_symmetry.space_group_name_H-M   'P 1'
#
loop_
_entity.id
_entity.type
_entity.pdbx_description
1 polymer ?
#
loop_
_entity_poly.entity_id
_entity_poly.type
_entity_poly.pdbx_seq_one_letter_code
_entity_poly.pdbx_strand_id
1 'polypeptide(L)'
;MIIRKNYGATHFIIGRDMAGTKSTIDGEDFYGAYDAQETGKKYSAELGVTVTHYENMVYVGPEEGYVQESVAKSKGYKVVKLSGTEFRRRLRAGEDIPEWFAFKSVVDILRKAGDSAFCA
;
A
#
# COMPACT_ATOMS: atom_id res chain seq x y z
N MET A 1 -5.31 14.80 -4.76
CA MET A 1 -6.69 15.28 -4.45
C MET A 1 -7.32 16.06 -5.59
N ILE A 2 -6.75 17.19 -6.03
CA ILE A 2 -7.32 18.05 -7.10
C ILE A 2 -7.74 17.26 -8.35
N ILE A 3 -6.87 16.40 -8.87
CA ILE A 3 -7.19 15.57 -10.04
C ILE A 3 -8.46 14.74 -9.78
N ARG A 4 -8.56 14.08 -8.63
CA ARG A 4 -9.72 13.21 -8.34
C ARG A 4 -11.00 14.01 -8.08
N LYS A 5 -10.89 15.21 -7.50
CA LYS A 5 -12.00 16.18 -7.41
C LYS A 5 -12.56 16.50 -8.80
N ASN A 6 -11.67 16.78 -9.77
CA ASN A 6 -12.08 17.10 -11.14
C ASN A 6 -12.78 15.91 -11.83
N TYR A 7 -12.53 14.69 -11.36
CA TYR A 7 -13.25 13.47 -11.77
C TYR A 7 -14.51 13.18 -10.93
N GLY A 8 -14.94 14.09 -10.05
CA GLY A 8 -16.17 13.98 -9.27
C GLY A 8 -16.03 13.28 -7.91
N ALA A 9 -14.81 12.96 -7.45
CA ALA A 9 -14.61 12.33 -6.15
C ALA A 9 -14.86 13.33 -5.00
N THR A 10 -15.65 12.91 -4.01
CA THR A 10 -15.93 13.67 -2.77
C THR A 10 -14.99 13.29 -1.63
N HIS A 11 -14.44 12.08 -1.67
CA HIS A 11 -13.51 11.53 -0.68
C HIS A 11 -12.23 11.07 -1.37
N PHE A 12 -11.11 11.19 -0.66
CA PHE A 12 -9.81 10.76 -1.18
C PHE A 12 -9.02 10.04 -0.09
N ILE A 13 -8.66 8.78 -0.37
CA ILE A 13 -7.83 7.97 0.51
C ILE A 13 -6.38 8.41 0.35
N ILE A 14 -5.73 8.73 1.47
CA ILE A 14 -4.29 8.93 1.54
C ILE A 14 -3.73 7.93 2.55
N GLY A 15 -3.07 6.90 2.04
CA GLY A 15 -2.42 5.87 2.84
C GLY A 15 -1.00 6.25 3.25
N ARG A 16 -0.34 5.30 3.93
CA ARG A 16 1.08 5.39 4.29
C ARG A 16 1.94 5.58 3.05
N ASP A 17 2.87 6.53 3.09
CA ASP A 17 3.90 6.76 2.04
C ASP A 17 3.29 7.03 0.64
N MET A 18 2.14 7.71 0.60
CA MET A 18 1.44 8.03 -0.66
C MET A 18 2.31 8.89 -1.58
N ALA A 19 2.54 8.40 -2.80
CA ALA A 19 3.39 9.02 -3.81
C ALA A 19 4.84 9.27 -3.34
N GLY A 20 5.27 8.59 -2.28
CA GLY A 20 6.64 8.65 -1.79
C GLY A 20 7.59 7.88 -2.70
N THR A 21 8.81 8.40 -2.79
CA THR A 21 9.95 7.70 -3.38
C THR A 21 10.77 7.11 -2.25
N LYS A 22 10.93 5.79 -2.22
CA LYS A 22 11.73 5.13 -1.18
C LYS A 22 13.20 5.46 -1.34
N SER A 23 13.82 5.73 -0.20
CA SER A 23 15.24 5.72 0.12
C SER A 23 16.21 6.39 -0.87
N THR A 24 17.01 7.32 -0.35
CA THR A 24 18.27 7.72 -0.99
C THR A 24 19.26 6.55 -1.02
N ILE A 25 20.42 6.72 -1.68
CA ILE A 25 21.54 5.77 -1.62
C ILE A 25 21.94 5.43 -0.16
N ASP A 26 21.62 6.33 0.78
CA ASP A 26 22.03 6.27 2.18
C ASP A 26 20.97 5.62 3.09
N GLY A 27 19.82 5.20 2.53
CA GLY A 27 18.78 4.47 3.25
C GLY A 27 17.73 5.34 3.96
N GLU A 28 17.84 6.67 3.88
CA GLU A 28 16.87 7.60 4.46
C GLU A 28 15.72 7.88 3.48
N ASP A 29 14.48 7.85 3.98
CA ASP A 29 13.30 8.14 3.19
C ASP A 29 13.15 9.66 2.99
N PHE A 30 12.74 10.08 1.78
CA PHE A 30 12.58 11.51 1.44
C PHE A 30 11.44 12.20 2.20
N TYR A 31 10.45 11.42 2.63
CA TYR A 31 9.25 11.90 3.33
C TYR A 31 8.93 10.97 4.50
N GLY A 32 8.33 11.52 5.55
CA GLY A 32 7.75 10.75 6.62
C GLY A 32 6.56 9.91 6.13
N ALA A 33 6.33 8.78 6.79
CA ALA A 33 5.33 7.79 6.38
C ALA A 33 3.89 8.33 6.28
N TYR A 34 3.58 9.46 6.92
CA TYR A 34 2.24 10.07 6.93
C TYR A 34 2.21 11.54 6.48
N ASP A 35 3.32 12.08 5.96
CA ASP A 35 3.43 13.51 5.60
C ASP A 35 2.42 13.92 4.52
N ALA A 36 2.20 13.04 3.54
CA ALA A 36 1.19 13.23 2.50
C ALA A 36 -0.23 13.31 3.09
N GLN A 37 -0.49 12.56 4.16
CA GLN A 37 -1.79 12.53 4.81
C GLN A 37 -2.04 13.79 5.62
N GLU A 38 -1.04 14.26 6.37
CA GLU A 38 -1.12 15.54 7.09
C GLU A 38 -1.29 16.72 6.13
N THR A 39 -0.56 16.71 5.01
CA THR A 39 -0.73 17.70 3.93
C THR A 39 -2.14 17.65 3.35
N GLY A 40 -2.66 16.46 3.07
CA GLY A 40 -4.02 16.29 2.57
C GLY A 40 -5.07 16.81 3.55
N LYS A 41 -4.94 16.50 4.85
CA LYS A 41 -5.83 17.00 5.91
C LYS A 41 -5.82 18.53 5.96
N LYS A 42 -4.64 19.15 5.91
CA LYS A 42 -4.47 20.61 5.94
C LYS A 42 -5.28 21.30 4.83
N TYR A 43 -5.27 20.76 3.61
CA TYR A 43 -5.94 21.36 2.45
C TYR A 43 -7.32 20.75 2.14
N SER A 44 -7.82 19.83 2.97
CA SER A 44 -9.09 19.11 2.73
C SER A 44 -10.29 20.05 2.60
N ALA A 45 -10.40 21.03 3.51
CA ALA A 45 -11.47 22.01 3.51
C ALA A 45 -11.41 22.95 2.30
N GLU A 46 -10.23 23.48 1.99
CA GLU A 46 -9.99 24.35 0.83
C GLU A 46 -10.33 23.64 -0.49
N LEU A 47 -9.94 22.37 -0.60
CA LEU A 47 -10.19 21.57 -1.79
C LEU A 47 -11.63 21.07 -1.87
N GLY A 48 -12.41 21.11 -0.79
CA GLY A 48 -13.75 20.52 -0.74
C GLY A 48 -13.76 19.01 -0.98
N VAL A 49 -12.68 18.32 -0.57
CA VAL A 49 -12.53 16.87 -0.68
C VAL A 49 -12.16 16.32 0.68
N THR A 50 -12.98 15.42 1.21
CA THR A 50 -12.74 14.79 2.51
C THR A 50 -11.57 13.81 2.41
N VAL A 51 -10.54 14.01 3.23
CA VAL A 51 -9.46 13.03 3.33
C VAL A 51 -9.85 11.92 4.28
N THR A 52 -9.86 10.68 3.79
CA THR A 52 -10.08 9.51 4.62
C THR A 52 -8.74 9.05 5.19
N HIS A 53 -8.61 9.12 6.51
CA HIS A 53 -7.46 8.54 7.21
C HIS A 53 -7.49 7.02 7.03
N TYR A 54 -6.41 6.47 6.50
CA TYR A 54 -6.26 5.04 6.30
C TYR A 54 -4.94 4.60 6.93
N GLU A 55 -5.05 3.90 8.05
CA GLU A 55 -3.90 3.28 8.71
C GLU A 55 -3.36 2.12 7.85
N ASN A 56 -2.08 1.81 8.00
CA ASN A 56 -1.48 0.65 7.39
C ASN A 56 -2.23 -0.64 7.78
N MET A 57 -2.69 -1.39 6.78
CA MET A 57 -3.32 -2.70 6.97
C MET A 57 -2.26 -3.80 6.93
N VAL A 58 -2.40 -4.79 7.81
CA VAL A 58 -1.47 -5.90 7.97
C VAL A 58 -2.22 -7.23 8.01
N TYR A 59 -1.61 -8.27 7.45
CA TYR A 59 -2.14 -9.63 7.54
C TYR A 59 -1.61 -10.32 8.80
N VAL A 60 -2.51 -10.90 9.59
CA VAL A 60 -2.21 -11.51 10.90
C VAL A 60 -2.48 -13.02 10.94
N GLY A 61 -2.83 -13.63 9.80
CA GLY A 61 -3.11 -15.06 9.68
C GLY A 61 -4.52 -15.34 9.19
N PRO A 62 -4.84 -16.62 8.89
CA PRO A 62 -6.09 -16.99 8.22
C PRO A 62 -7.35 -16.83 9.10
N GLU A 63 -7.20 -16.82 10.43
CA GLU A 63 -8.35 -16.71 11.36
C GLU A 63 -8.90 -15.28 11.43
N GLU A 64 -8.02 -14.28 11.45
CA GLU A 64 -8.37 -12.86 11.62
C GLU A 64 -8.22 -12.08 10.30
N GLY A 65 -7.41 -12.57 9.37
CA GLY A 65 -7.19 -11.96 8.08
C GLY A 65 -6.41 -10.64 8.16
N TYR A 66 -7.01 -9.58 7.61
CA TYR A 66 -6.43 -8.25 7.48
C TYR A 66 -6.98 -7.30 8.54
N VAL A 67 -6.09 -6.71 9.33
CA VAL A 67 -6.45 -5.74 10.38
C VAL A 67 -5.58 -4.50 10.29
N GLN A 68 -6.00 -3.41 10.95
CA GLN A 68 -5.16 -2.22 11.11
C GLN A 68 -3.92 -2.56 11.95
N GLU A 69 -2.78 -1.95 11.65
CA GLU A 69 -1.52 -2.21 12.36
C GLU A 69 -1.63 -1.91 13.86
N SER A 70 -2.35 -0.86 14.26
CA SER A 70 -2.66 -0.53 15.65
C SER A 70 -3.41 -1.66 16.36
N VAL A 71 -4.39 -2.28 15.69
CA VAL A 71 -5.16 -3.42 16.21
C VAL A 71 -4.28 -4.65 16.35
N ALA A 72 -3.43 -4.93 15.37
CA ALA A 72 -2.47 -6.03 15.46
C ALA A 72 -1.53 -5.85 16.67
N LYS A 73 -1.03 -4.62 16.88
CA LYS A 73 -0.16 -4.29 18.03
C LYS A 73 -0.90 -4.43 19.36
N SER A 74 -2.11 -3.90 19.48
CA SER A 74 -2.87 -3.92 20.74
C SER A 74 -3.29 -5.33 21.15
N LYS A 75 -3.58 -6.20 20.18
CA LYS A 75 -3.93 -7.60 20.41
C LYS A 75 -2.74 -8.56 20.43
N GLY A 76 -1.52 -8.06 20.20
CA GLY A 76 -0.31 -8.89 20.17
C GLY A 76 -0.26 -9.88 18.99
N TYR A 77 -0.97 -9.60 17.90
CA TYR A 77 -0.98 -10.48 16.74
C TYR A 77 0.36 -10.47 16.02
N LYS A 78 0.78 -11.66 15.55
CA LYS A 78 1.98 -11.80 14.72
C LYS A 78 1.67 -11.39 13.29
N VAL A 79 2.25 -10.28 12.86
CA VAL A 79 2.12 -9.81 11.47
C VAL A 79 2.97 -10.66 10.53
N VAL A 80 2.35 -11.14 9.46
CA VAL A 80 3.02 -11.83 8.35
C VAL A 80 3.22 -10.85 7.21
N LYS A 81 4.44 -10.80 6.65
CA LYS A 81 4.81 -9.87 5.57
C LYS A 81 5.52 -10.61 4.44
N LEU A 82 5.24 -10.19 3.21
CA LEU A 82 6.02 -10.54 2.03
C LEU A 82 6.51 -9.23 1.42
N SER A 83 7.83 -9.03 1.33
CA SER A 83 8.40 -7.80 0.80
C SER A 83 8.16 -7.70 -0.70
N GLY A 84 8.07 -6.49 -1.25
CA GLY A 84 7.93 -6.30 -2.70
C GLY A 84 9.12 -6.87 -3.49
N THR A 85 10.32 -6.85 -2.92
CA THR A 85 11.52 -7.46 -3.50
C THR A 85 11.38 -8.97 -3.60
N GLU A 86 10.94 -9.63 -2.51
CA GLU A 86 10.72 -11.07 -2.50
C GLU A 86 9.56 -11.47 -3.40
N PHE A 87 8.46 -10.70 -3.40
CA PHE A 87 7.33 -10.92 -4.31
C PHE A 87 7.76 -10.90 -5.78
N ARG A 88 8.53 -9.89 -6.22
CA ARG A 88 9.06 -9.84 -7.59
C ARG A 88 9.99 -11.01 -7.90
N ARG A 89 10.84 -11.41 -6.95
CA ARG A 89 11.73 -12.57 -7.11
C ARG A 89 10.92 -13.84 -7.35
N ARG A 90 9.92 -14.13 -6.50
CA ARG A 90 9.03 -15.29 -6.63
C ARG A 90 8.27 -15.26 -7.95
N LEU A 91 7.75 -14.09 -8.32
CA LEU A 91 6.97 -13.94 -9.54
C LEU A 91 7.80 -14.25 -10.79
N ARG A 92 9.05 -13.78 -10.86
CA ARG A 92 9.99 -14.11 -11.96
C ARG A 92 10.45 -15.56 -11.95
N ALA A 93 10.65 -16.13 -10.76
CA ALA A 93 11.05 -17.53 -10.61
C ALA A 93 9.91 -18.53 -10.84
N GLY A 94 8.67 -18.06 -11.00
CA GLY A 94 7.48 -18.92 -11.09
C GLY A 94 7.12 -19.60 -9.76
N GLU A 95 7.72 -19.17 -8.65
CA GLU A 95 7.48 -19.72 -7.32
C GLU A 95 6.12 -19.32 -6.77
N ASP A 96 5.61 -20.14 -5.86
CA ASP A 96 4.30 -19.93 -5.26
C ASP A 96 4.21 -18.62 -4.45
N ILE A 97 3.14 -17.89 -4.69
CA ILE A 97 2.82 -16.65 -4.00
C ILE A 97 1.60 -16.92 -3.13
N PRO A 98 1.70 -16.71 -1.81
CA PRO A 98 0.60 -17.02 -0.91
C PRO A 98 -0.67 -16.26 -1.29
N GLU A 99 -1.81 -16.96 -1.33
CA GLU A 99 -3.09 -16.36 -1.72
C GLU A 99 -3.58 -15.27 -0.77
N TRP A 100 -3.12 -15.30 0.49
CA TRP A 100 -3.38 -14.20 1.40
C TRP A 100 -2.75 -12.90 0.89
N PHE A 101 -1.60 -12.93 0.20
CA PHE A 101 -0.91 -11.74 -0.29
C PHE A 101 -1.50 -11.19 -1.59
N ALA A 102 -1.80 -12.06 -2.55
CA ALA A 102 -2.40 -11.70 -3.81
C ALA A 102 -3.27 -12.84 -4.34
N PHE A 103 -4.44 -12.49 -4.90
CA PHE A 103 -5.30 -13.49 -5.53
C PHE A 103 -4.59 -14.20 -6.67
N LYS A 104 -4.82 -15.51 -6.79
CA LYS A 104 -4.23 -16.33 -7.86
C LYS A 104 -4.47 -15.75 -9.26
N SER A 105 -5.68 -15.25 -9.53
CA SER A 105 -6.02 -14.62 -10.81
C SER A 105 -5.17 -13.37 -11.12
N VAL A 106 -4.82 -12.60 -10.10
CA VAL A 106 -3.94 -11.43 -10.23
C VAL A 106 -2.49 -11.87 -10.48
N VAL A 107 -2.02 -12.87 -9.73
CA VAL A 107 -0.67 -13.44 -9.92
C VAL A 107 -0.50 -14.00 -11.32
N ASP A 108 -1.50 -14.72 -11.85
CA ASP A 108 -1.47 -15.30 -13.18
C ASP A 108 -1.36 -14.21 -14.27
N ILE A 109 -2.08 -13.10 -14.12
CA ILE A 109 -1.98 -11.94 -15.03
C ILE A 109 -0.58 -11.30 -14.95
N LEU A 110 -0.06 -11.07 -13.74
CA LEU A 110 1.26 -10.47 -13.55
C LEU A 110 2.37 -11.34 -14.14
N ARG A 111 2.28 -12.67 -13.99
CA ARG A 111 3.21 -13.62 -14.61
C ARG A 111 3.13 -13.57 -16.13
N LYS A 112 1.93 -13.48 -16.71
CA LYS A 112 1.73 -13.37 -18.16
C LYS A 112 2.35 -12.09 -18.73
N ALA A 113 2.26 -10.98 -17.99
CA ALA A 113 2.86 -9.71 -18.38
C ALA A 113 4.40 -9.68 -18.21
N GLY A 114 4.97 -10.52 -17.33
CA GLY A 114 6.42 -10.60 -17.12
C GLY A 114 7.03 -9.29 -16.63
N ASP A 115 8.24 -8.95 -17.07
CA ASP A 115 8.94 -7.73 -16.63
C ASP A 115 8.25 -6.43 -17.11
N SER A 116 7.43 -6.49 -18.17
CA SER A 116 6.63 -5.32 -18.60
C SER A 116 5.57 -4.91 -17.57
N ALA A 117 5.21 -5.78 -16.62
CA ALA A 117 4.34 -5.42 -15.51
C ALA A 117 5.02 -4.50 -14.48
N PHE A 118 6.35 -4.39 -14.51
CA PHE A 118 7.14 -3.69 -13.49
C PHE A 118 8.01 -2.56 -14.05
N CYS A 119 8.10 -2.42 -15.37
CA CYS A 119 8.73 -1.29 -16.02
C CYS A 119 7.69 -0.18 -16.27
N ALA A 120 7.95 0.99 -15.70
CA ALA A 120 7.31 2.25 -16.07
C ALA A 120 8.24 3.04 -17.00
#